data_AF-A0A7C0Y8I7-F1
#
_entry.id   AF-A0A7C0Y8I7-F1
#
_cell.length_a   1.000
_cell.length_b   1.000
_cell.length_c   1.000
_cell.angle_alpha   90.00
_cell.angle_beta   90.00
_cell.angle_gamma   90.00
#
_symmetry.space_group_name_H-M   'P 1'
#
loop_
_entity.id
_entity.type
_entity.pdbx_description
1 polymer ?
#
loop_
_entity_poly.entity_id
_entity_poly.type
_entity_poly.pdbx_seq_one_letter_code
_entity_poly.pdbx_strand_id
1 'polypeptide(L)'
;ELAKKIFGELDRKKALLVGAGEMAELAAQHLVNQGVAQLVVVNRTFSRAQELAEKLHGEAAPMENLPQELVDADIVITSTGAQEYIITGDMVQRVMRERKMKPMFFIDIAVPRDVDPQVERVENVYAYDIDDLEQVVEENRKRREKEATKAERIVEEEVENFLHWLRSQEVVPVIVSLRNWCDEIRKRELEKTVSRMKLNGEEAKALEALTSAIVNKILHPPLSYMKEAASKGEGEKVARLVKGLFALEEKDEHKDRDQRQ
;
A
#
# COMPACT_ATOMS: atom_id res chain seq x y z
N GLU A 1 -1.02 -11.46 -15.05
CA GLU A 1 -2.18 -10.55 -14.85
C GLU A 1 -3.27 -10.72 -15.91
N LEU A 2 -2.94 -10.71 -17.21
CA LEU A 2 -3.92 -10.84 -18.30
C LEU A 2 -4.82 -12.08 -18.16
N ALA A 3 -4.24 -13.27 -17.97
CA ALA A 3 -5.02 -14.49 -17.73
C ALA A 3 -5.98 -14.36 -16.53
N LYS A 4 -5.58 -13.66 -15.45
CA LYS A 4 -6.46 -13.41 -14.28
C LYS A 4 -7.59 -12.44 -14.58
N LYS A 5 -7.44 -11.51 -15.54
CA LYS A 5 -8.56 -10.65 -15.99
C LYS A 5 -9.62 -11.46 -16.75
N ILE A 6 -9.22 -12.50 -17.47
CA ILE A 6 -10.13 -13.37 -18.24
C ILE A 6 -10.77 -14.44 -17.34
N PHE A 7 -9.98 -15.09 -16.49
CA PHE A 7 -10.42 -16.26 -15.72
C PHE A 7 -10.69 -16.00 -14.22
N GLY A 8 -10.29 -14.84 -13.70
CA GLY A 8 -10.25 -14.59 -12.26
C GLY A 8 -9.10 -15.34 -11.59
N GLU A 9 -9.38 -16.56 -11.15
CA GLU A 9 -8.42 -17.46 -10.49
C GLU A 9 -7.87 -18.51 -11.46
N LEU A 10 -6.62 -18.94 -11.22
CA LEU A 10 -5.90 -19.88 -12.08
C LEU A 10 -5.79 -21.31 -11.49
N ASP A 11 -6.18 -21.49 -10.22
CA ASP A 11 -6.09 -22.71 -9.42
C ASP A 11 -6.83 -23.93 -9.99
N ARG A 12 -7.73 -23.70 -10.96
CA ARG A 12 -8.49 -24.73 -11.68
C ARG A 12 -8.28 -24.67 -13.19
N LYS A 13 -7.25 -23.96 -13.66
CA LYS A 13 -6.97 -23.78 -15.08
C LYS A 13 -5.87 -24.73 -15.53
N LYS A 14 -5.99 -25.22 -16.77
CA LYS A 14 -4.95 -26.00 -17.43
C LYS A 14 -4.20 -25.11 -18.42
N ALA A 15 -2.88 -25.05 -18.30
CA ALA A 15 -2.01 -24.39 -19.27
C ALA A 15 -1.39 -25.42 -20.22
N LEU A 16 -1.24 -25.04 -21.49
CA LEU A 16 -0.56 -25.78 -22.52
C LEU A 16 0.58 -24.93 -23.08
N LEU A 17 1.80 -25.47 -23.04
CA LEU A 17 2.98 -24.88 -23.64
C LEU A 17 3.32 -25.65 -24.92
N VAL A 18 3.31 -24.96 -26.07
CA VAL A 18 3.67 -25.52 -27.37
C VAL A 18 5.02 -24.96 -27.79
N GLY A 19 6.04 -25.80 -27.78
CA GLY A 19 7.42 -25.44 -28.04
C GLY A 19 8.30 -25.39 -26.80
N ALA A 20 9.49 -24.84 -26.96
CA ALA A 20 10.50 -24.73 -25.90
C ALA A 20 11.38 -23.48 -26.09
N GLY A 21 10.79 -22.36 -26.52
CA GLY A 21 11.46 -21.07 -26.53
C GLY A 21 11.66 -20.54 -25.11
N GLU A 22 12.81 -19.91 -24.85
CA GLU A 22 13.16 -19.39 -23.51
C GLU A 22 12.09 -18.44 -22.95
N MET A 23 11.53 -17.56 -23.79
CA MET A 23 10.48 -16.64 -23.36
C MET A 23 9.18 -17.34 -22.99
N ALA A 24 8.79 -18.39 -23.72
CA ALA A 24 7.58 -19.15 -23.40
C ALA A 24 7.77 -20.03 -22.17
N GLU A 25 8.98 -20.55 -21.95
CA GLU A 25 9.34 -21.19 -20.70
C GLU A 25 9.20 -20.23 -19.50
N LEU A 26 9.72 -19.00 -19.61
CA LEU A 26 9.56 -17.99 -18.56
C LEU A 26 8.08 -17.63 -18.32
N ALA A 27 7.29 -17.53 -19.38
CA ALA A 27 5.84 -17.28 -19.29
C ALA A 27 5.11 -18.45 -18.60
N ALA A 28 5.43 -19.69 -18.95
CA ALA A 28 4.87 -20.89 -18.33
C ALA A 28 5.27 -21.00 -16.85
N GLN A 29 6.53 -20.76 -16.52
CA GLN A 29 7.01 -20.71 -15.13
C GLN A 29 6.25 -19.67 -14.31
N HIS A 30 5.95 -18.51 -14.91
CA HIS A 30 5.15 -17.49 -14.25
C HIS A 30 3.72 -17.97 -13.98
N LEU A 31 3.08 -18.69 -14.90
CA LEU A 31 1.76 -19.28 -14.67
C LEU A 31 1.77 -20.32 -13.53
N VAL A 32 2.80 -21.17 -13.48
CA VAL A 32 3.01 -22.13 -12.39
C VAL A 32 3.13 -21.41 -11.04
N ASN A 33 3.95 -20.35 -10.97
CA ASN A 33 4.11 -19.55 -9.76
C ASN A 33 2.84 -18.81 -9.34
N GLN A 34 1.92 -18.55 -10.29
CA GLN A 34 0.62 -17.94 -10.03
C GLN A 34 -0.47 -18.97 -9.69
N GLY A 35 -0.11 -20.26 -9.60
CA GLY A 35 -0.96 -21.34 -9.12
C GLY A 35 -1.82 -22.01 -10.19
N VAL A 36 -1.36 -22.10 -11.45
CA VAL A 36 -2.10 -22.90 -12.46
C VAL A 36 -2.20 -24.37 -12.02
N ALA A 37 -3.36 -25.00 -12.25
CA ALA A 37 -3.63 -26.35 -11.72
C ALA A 37 -2.76 -27.43 -12.39
N GLN A 38 -2.58 -27.30 -13.69
CA GLN A 38 -1.89 -28.25 -14.54
C GLN A 38 -1.16 -27.51 -15.66
N LEU A 39 0.04 -28.00 -15.99
CA LEU A 39 0.80 -27.55 -17.14
C LEU A 39 1.12 -28.77 -18.01
N VAL A 40 0.76 -28.71 -19.29
CA VAL A 40 1.17 -29.69 -20.29
C VAL A 40 2.14 -29.04 -21.26
N VAL A 41 3.21 -29.74 -21.60
CA VAL A 41 4.23 -29.30 -22.56
C VAL A 41 4.18 -30.20 -23.78
N VAL A 42 4.02 -29.60 -24.95
CA VAL A 42 4.06 -30.25 -26.25
C VAL A 42 5.22 -29.67 -27.05
N ASN A 43 6.03 -30.52 -27.67
CA ASN A 43 7.12 -30.07 -28.53
C ASN A 43 7.32 -31.04 -29.70
N ARG A 44 7.84 -30.52 -30.82
CA ARG A 44 8.18 -31.32 -32.01
C ARG A 44 9.14 -32.46 -31.66
N THR A 45 10.10 -32.20 -30.78
CA THR A 45 10.97 -33.23 -30.20
C THR A 45 10.45 -33.60 -28.81
N PHE A 46 9.89 -34.81 -28.67
CA PHE A 46 9.24 -35.23 -27.43
C PHE A 46 10.18 -35.20 -26.21
N SER A 47 11.46 -35.56 -26.35
CA SER A 47 12.41 -35.51 -25.24
C SER A 47 12.57 -34.10 -24.65
N ARG A 48 12.51 -33.06 -25.49
CA ARG A 48 12.54 -31.66 -25.02
C ARG A 48 11.28 -31.27 -24.26
N ALA A 49 10.13 -31.82 -24.65
CA ALA A 49 8.90 -31.64 -23.88
C ALA A 49 9.01 -32.29 -22.50
N GLN A 50 9.60 -33.48 -22.42
CA GLN A 50 9.84 -34.18 -21.14
C GLN A 50 10.78 -33.39 -20.23
N GLU A 51 11.93 -32.93 -20.73
CA GLU A 51 12.89 -32.12 -19.97
C GLU A 51 12.25 -30.84 -19.41
N LEU A 52 11.47 -30.13 -20.23
CA LEU A 52 10.84 -28.88 -19.84
C LEU A 52 9.66 -29.10 -18.89
N ALA A 53 8.84 -30.14 -19.12
CA ALA A 53 7.77 -30.53 -18.21
C ALA A 53 8.31 -30.91 -16.82
N GLU A 54 9.41 -31.68 -16.76
CA GLU A 54 10.05 -32.03 -15.49
C GLU A 54 10.53 -30.78 -14.74
N LYS A 55 11.16 -29.84 -15.44
CA LYS A 55 11.63 -28.57 -14.86
C LYS A 55 10.48 -27.72 -14.30
N LEU A 56 9.33 -27.71 -14.97
CA LEU A 56 8.17 -26.89 -14.61
C LEU A 56 7.11 -27.63 -13.77
N HIS A 57 7.40 -28.87 -13.34
CA HIS A 57 6.46 -29.74 -12.64
C HIS A 57 5.14 -29.97 -13.39
N GLY A 58 5.22 -30.07 -14.72
CA GLY A 58 4.11 -30.37 -15.62
C GLY A 58 4.18 -31.79 -16.20
N GLU A 59 3.33 -32.03 -17.19
CA GLU A 59 3.28 -33.28 -17.96
C GLU A 59 3.72 -33.03 -19.41
N ALA A 60 4.37 -34.01 -20.04
CA ALA A 60 4.74 -33.93 -21.45
C ALA A 60 3.76 -34.74 -22.30
N ALA A 61 3.31 -34.16 -23.41
CA ALA A 61 2.46 -34.83 -24.39
C ALA A 61 3.12 -34.84 -25.79
N PRO A 62 2.95 -35.91 -26.58
CA PRO A 62 3.40 -35.96 -27.97
C PRO A 62 2.73 -34.87 -28.83
N MET A 63 3.42 -34.40 -29.87
CA MET A 63 2.91 -33.37 -30.78
C MET A 63 1.61 -33.79 -31.47
N GLU A 64 1.45 -35.08 -31.74
CA GLU A 64 0.26 -35.68 -32.34
C GLU A 64 -0.99 -35.50 -31.48
N ASN A 65 -0.81 -35.33 -30.16
CA ASN A 65 -1.91 -35.12 -29.21
C ASN A 65 -2.30 -33.64 -29.08
N LEU A 66 -1.62 -32.72 -29.77
CA LEU A 66 -1.89 -31.28 -29.68
C LEU A 66 -3.39 -30.91 -29.80
N PRO A 67 -4.18 -31.47 -30.75
CA PRO A 67 -5.61 -31.16 -30.83
C PRO A 67 -6.39 -31.55 -29.57
N GLN A 68 -6.05 -32.66 -28.93
CA GLN A 68 -6.70 -33.12 -27.71
C GLN A 68 -6.27 -32.27 -26.51
N GLU A 69 -4.98 -31.95 -26.40
CA GLU A 69 -4.50 -31.08 -25.33
C GLU A 69 -5.10 -29.67 -25.42
N LEU A 70 -5.35 -29.17 -26.63
CA LEU A 70 -6.08 -27.91 -26.84
C LEU A 70 -7.52 -27.98 -26.32
N VAL A 71 -8.20 -29.13 -26.42
CA VAL A 71 -9.56 -29.29 -25.87
C VAL A 71 -9.58 -29.13 -24.36
N ASP A 72 -8.51 -29.48 -23.65
CA ASP A 72 -8.46 -29.36 -22.20
C ASP A 72 -7.81 -28.05 -21.72
N ALA A 73 -7.00 -27.39 -22.54
CA ALA A 73 -6.26 -26.18 -22.17
C ALA A 73 -7.13 -24.93 -22.10
N ASP A 74 -7.04 -24.17 -21.00
CA ASP A 74 -7.62 -22.84 -20.88
C ASP A 74 -6.67 -21.73 -21.34
N ILE A 75 -5.36 -21.95 -21.13
CA ILE A 75 -4.29 -21.03 -21.49
C ILE A 75 -3.32 -21.76 -22.40
N VAL A 76 -2.99 -21.19 -23.55
CA VAL A 76 -2.06 -21.75 -24.53
C VAL A 76 -0.92 -20.76 -24.75
N ILE A 77 0.31 -21.20 -24.56
CA ILE A 77 1.52 -20.42 -24.84
C ILE A 77 2.25 -21.09 -25.99
N THR A 78 2.54 -20.35 -27.06
CA THR A 78 3.29 -20.86 -28.22
C THR A 78 4.63 -20.14 -28.34
N SER A 79 5.70 -20.90 -28.57
CA SER A 79 6.99 -20.38 -29.01
C SER A 79 7.79 -21.50 -29.66
N THR A 80 7.54 -21.68 -30.95
CA THR A 80 8.26 -22.59 -31.81
C THR A 80 9.06 -21.85 -32.89
N GLY A 81 9.88 -22.60 -33.63
CA GLY A 81 10.59 -22.13 -34.81
C GLY A 81 9.92 -22.55 -36.12
N ALA A 82 8.60 -22.78 -36.12
CA ALA A 82 7.87 -23.15 -37.34
C ALA A 82 7.81 -21.98 -38.34
N GLN A 83 7.75 -22.33 -39.62
CA GLN A 83 7.56 -21.36 -40.71
C GLN A 83 6.08 -21.20 -41.08
N GLU A 84 5.25 -22.15 -40.65
CA GLU A 84 3.81 -22.21 -40.87
C GLU A 84 3.10 -22.22 -39.51
N TYR A 85 1.84 -21.80 -39.51
CA TYR A 85 1.00 -21.84 -38.31
C TYR A 85 0.80 -23.28 -37.84
N ILE A 86 1.17 -23.54 -36.59
CA ILE A 86 0.93 -24.81 -35.92
C ILE A 86 -0.54 -24.90 -35.48
N ILE A 87 -1.09 -23.77 -35.04
CA ILE A 87 -2.46 -23.68 -34.56
C ILE A 87 -3.25 -22.85 -35.56
N THR A 88 -4.16 -23.51 -36.29
CA THR A 88 -4.96 -22.89 -37.35
C THR A 88 -6.35 -22.48 -36.86
N GLY A 89 -6.98 -21.51 -37.54
CA GLY A 89 -8.34 -21.09 -37.21
C GLY A 89 -9.36 -22.24 -37.23
N ASP A 90 -9.30 -23.11 -38.23
CA ASP A 90 -10.17 -24.28 -38.35
C ASP A 90 -9.99 -25.29 -37.20
N MET A 91 -8.75 -25.48 -36.75
CA MET A 91 -8.45 -26.33 -35.60
C MET A 91 -9.10 -25.77 -34.33
N VAL A 92 -8.91 -24.48 -34.06
CA VAL A 92 -9.47 -23.83 -32.87
C VAL A 92 -11.00 -23.79 -32.92
N GLN A 93 -11.62 -23.60 -34.09
CA GLN A 93 -13.08 -23.68 -34.21
C GLN A 93 -13.64 -25.05 -33.80
N ARG A 94 -12.95 -26.15 -34.15
CA ARG A 94 -13.36 -27.51 -33.74
C ARG A 94 -13.18 -27.70 -32.24
N VAL A 95 -12.02 -27.31 -31.71
CA VAL A 95 -11.70 -27.35 -30.27
C VAL A 95 -12.74 -26.59 -29.45
N MET A 96 -13.11 -25.38 -29.86
CA MET A 96 -14.08 -24.55 -29.13
C MET A 96 -15.48 -25.16 -29.08
N ARG A 97 -15.91 -25.89 -30.12
CA ARG A 97 -17.17 -26.64 -30.11
C ARG A 97 -17.14 -27.75 -29.06
N GLU A 98 -16.06 -28.52 -28.98
CA GLU A 98 -15.89 -29.58 -27.98
C GLU A 98 -15.82 -29.02 -26.55
N ARG A 99 -15.19 -27.85 -26.40
CA ARG A 99 -15.10 -27.10 -25.14
C ARG A 99 -16.42 -26.42 -24.71
N LYS A 100 -17.50 -26.54 -25.49
CA LYS A 100 -18.77 -25.84 -25.25
C LYS A 100 -18.58 -24.32 -25.15
N MET A 101 -17.70 -23.77 -25.99
CA MET A 101 -17.37 -22.34 -26.07
C MET A 101 -16.82 -21.73 -24.77
N LYS A 102 -16.24 -22.54 -23.88
CA LYS A 102 -15.52 -22.03 -22.71
C LYS A 102 -14.32 -21.16 -23.14
N PRO A 103 -14.06 -20.03 -22.46
CA PRO A 103 -12.98 -19.12 -22.83
C PRO A 103 -11.62 -19.82 -22.97
N MET A 104 -10.85 -19.38 -23.96
CA MET A 104 -9.48 -19.84 -24.22
C MET A 104 -8.57 -18.65 -24.49
N PHE A 105 -7.39 -18.65 -23.88
CA PHE A 105 -6.44 -17.54 -23.92
C PHE A 105 -5.13 -18.00 -24.57
N PHE A 106 -4.76 -17.40 -25.71
CA PHE A 106 -3.52 -17.66 -26.42
C PHE A 106 -2.51 -16.54 -26.18
N ILE A 107 -1.25 -16.96 -26.00
CA ILE A 107 -0.09 -16.09 -25.94
C ILE A 107 0.92 -16.59 -26.98
N ASP A 108 1.03 -15.89 -28.10
CA ASP A 108 1.93 -16.24 -29.19
C ASP A 108 3.24 -15.44 -29.13
N ILE A 109 4.31 -16.12 -28.71
CA ILE A 109 5.64 -15.53 -28.51
C ILE A 109 6.61 -16.04 -29.61
N ALA A 110 6.08 -16.56 -30.71
CA ALA A 110 6.88 -17.03 -31.84
C ALA A 110 7.06 -15.95 -32.91
N VAL A 111 8.24 -15.95 -33.53
CA VAL A 111 8.55 -15.14 -34.71
C VAL A 111 9.27 -16.03 -35.74
N PRO A 112 8.63 -16.41 -36.86
CA PRO A 112 7.24 -16.13 -37.27
C PRO A 112 6.16 -16.69 -36.32
N ARG A 113 4.94 -16.14 -36.36
CA ARG A 113 3.80 -16.52 -35.50
C ARG A 113 3.45 -18.01 -35.62
N ASP A 114 3.19 -18.67 -34.50
CA ASP A 114 2.73 -20.06 -34.46
C ASP A 114 1.21 -20.16 -34.61
N VAL A 115 0.49 -19.10 -34.25
CA VAL A 115 -0.97 -19.05 -34.24
C VAL A 115 -1.46 -18.25 -35.44
N ASP A 116 -2.33 -18.87 -36.23
CA ASP A 116 -3.01 -18.23 -37.35
C ASP A 116 -3.86 -17.03 -36.84
N PRO A 117 -3.69 -15.82 -37.40
CA PRO A 117 -4.50 -14.65 -37.03
C PRO A 117 -6.02 -14.86 -37.14
N GLN A 118 -6.48 -15.83 -37.93
CA GLN A 118 -7.91 -16.18 -37.98
C GLN A 118 -8.47 -16.70 -36.65
N VAL A 119 -7.61 -17.17 -35.74
CA VAL A 119 -7.98 -17.64 -34.39
C VAL A 119 -8.61 -16.52 -33.56
N GLU A 120 -8.20 -15.26 -33.75
CA GLU A 120 -8.78 -14.09 -33.09
C GLU A 120 -10.26 -13.86 -33.45
N ARG A 121 -10.72 -14.44 -34.58
CA ARG A 121 -12.13 -14.32 -35.02
C ARG A 121 -13.04 -15.38 -34.40
N VAL A 122 -12.49 -16.34 -33.67
CA VAL A 122 -13.27 -17.38 -33.01
C VAL A 122 -13.85 -16.84 -31.72
N GLU A 123 -15.16 -17.02 -31.53
CA GLU A 123 -15.86 -16.54 -30.34
C GLU A 123 -15.28 -17.16 -29.05
N ASN A 124 -15.15 -16.34 -28.00
CA ASN A 124 -14.56 -16.69 -26.70
C ASN A 124 -13.07 -17.10 -26.76
N VAL A 125 -12.37 -16.75 -27.85
CA VAL A 125 -10.92 -16.87 -27.95
C VAL A 125 -10.28 -15.49 -27.80
N TYR A 126 -9.23 -15.43 -26.99
CA TYR A 126 -8.47 -14.24 -26.70
C TYR A 126 -7.01 -14.53 -27.09
N ALA A 127 -6.54 -14.04 -28.24
CA ALA A 127 -5.17 -14.26 -28.68
C ALA A 127 -4.38 -12.95 -28.65
N TYR A 128 -3.17 -13.04 -28.13
CA TYR A 128 -2.25 -11.92 -27.95
C TYR A 128 -0.88 -12.35 -28.45
N ASP A 129 -0.20 -11.47 -29.17
CA ASP A 129 1.21 -11.65 -29.51
C ASP A 129 2.13 -10.88 -28.54
N ILE A 130 3.43 -10.93 -28.80
CA ILE A 130 4.43 -10.24 -27.99
C ILE A 130 4.22 -8.72 -27.97
N ASP A 131 3.80 -8.12 -29.09
CA ASP A 131 3.61 -6.67 -29.20
C ASP A 131 2.38 -6.24 -28.37
N ASP A 132 1.31 -7.03 -28.38
CA ASP A 132 0.13 -6.77 -27.56
C ASP A 132 0.44 -6.83 -26.05
N LEU A 133 1.31 -7.76 -25.64
CA LEU A 133 1.74 -7.87 -24.25
C LEU A 133 2.51 -6.63 -23.79
N GLU A 134 3.39 -6.09 -24.63
CA GLU A 134 4.15 -4.87 -24.33
C GLU A 134 3.21 -3.67 -24.09
N GLN A 135 2.19 -3.51 -24.94
CA GLN A 135 1.22 -2.42 -24.80
C GLN A 135 0.48 -2.48 -23.46
N VAL A 136 0.02 -3.66 -23.06
CA VAL A 136 -0.71 -3.83 -21.78
C VAL A 136 0.20 -3.54 -20.57
N VAL A 137 1.47 -3.93 -20.64
CA VAL A 137 2.45 -3.64 -19.58
C VAL A 137 2.65 -2.14 -19.42
N GLU A 138 2.77 -1.41 -20.53
CA GLU A 138 2.96 0.04 -20.51
C GLU A 138 1.73 0.79 -19.98
N GLU A 139 0.52 0.37 -20.36
CA GLU A 139 -0.72 0.93 -19.79
C GLU A 139 -0.82 0.69 -18.28
N ASN A 140 -0.49 -0.53 -17.83
CA ASN A 140 -0.46 -0.87 -16.41
C ASN A 140 0.59 -0.03 -15.65
N ARG A 141 1.76 0.22 -16.24
CA ARG A 141 2.81 1.09 -15.66
C ARG A 141 2.31 2.52 -15.50
N LYS A 142 1.77 3.13 -16.55
CA LYS A 142 1.20 4.48 -16.51
C LYS A 142 0.09 4.62 -15.48
N ARG A 143 -0.74 3.59 -15.32
CA ARG A 143 -1.78 3.58 -14.29
C ARG A 143 -1.20 3.57 -12.88
N ARG A 144 -0.17 2.76 -12.62
CA ARG A 144 0.54 2.73 -11.32
C ARG A 144 1.19 4.06 -11.00
N GLU A 145 1.85 4.69 -11.96
CA GLU A 145 2.46 6.02 -11.80
C GLU A 145 1.42 7.08 -11.40
N LYS A 146 0.25 7.09 -12.06
CA LYS A 146 -0.84 8.03 -11.71
C LYS A 146 -1.37 7.84 -10.29
N GLU A 147 -1.52 6.60 -9.82
CA GLU A 147 -1.97 6.34 -8.45
C GLU A 147 -0.89 6.69 -7.42
N ALA A 148 0.39 6.49 -7.74
CA ALA A 148 1.50 6.91 -6.88
C ALA A 148 1.48 8.43 -6.66
N THR A 149 1.31 9.23 -7.71
CA THR A 149 1.21 10.70 -7.59
C THR A 149 0.02 11.13 -6.72
N LYS A 150 -1.11 10.43 -6.77
CA LYS A 150 -2.25 10.72 -5.88
C LYS A 150 -1.91 10.41 -4.43
N ALA A 151 -1.22 9.30 -4.17
CA ALA A 151 -0.80 8.92 -2.83
C ALA A 151 0.22 9.91 -2.25
N GLU A 152 1.19 10.38 -3.05
CA GLU A 152 2.14 11.42 -2.66
C GLU A 152 1.43 12.68 -2.17
N ARG A 153 0.39 13.13 -2.89
CA ARG A 153 -0.39 14.31 -2.47
C ARG A 153 -1.10 14.12 -1.13
N ILE A 154 -1.63 12.92 -0.86
CA ILE A 154 -2.24 12.61 0.45
C ILE A 154 -1.17 12.68 1.55
N VAL A 155 0.02 12.14 1.28
CA VAL A 155 1.13 12.20 2.26
C VAL A 155 1.55 13.64 2.52
N GLU A 156 1.66 14.48 1.50
CA GLU A 156 2.00 15.90 1.66
C GLU A 156 0.98 16.65 2.53
N GLU A 157 -0.32 16.46 2.27
CA GLU A 157 -1.40 17.05 3.09
C GLU A 157 -1.33 16.59 4.55
N GLU A 158 -1.09 15.29 4.79
CA GLU A 158 -0.98 14.75 6.14
C GLU A 158 0.29 15.19 6.87
N VAL A 159 1.41 15.39 6.16
CA VAL A 159 2.64 15.96 6.72
C VAL A 159 2.38 17.40 7.16
N GLU A 160 1.68 18.20 6.37
CA GLU A 160 1.32 19.57 6.74
C GLU A 160 0.43 19.58 7.99
N ASN A 161 -0.60 18.74 8.03
CA ASN A 161 -1.48 18.56 9.19
C ASN A 161 -0.69 18.16 10.45
N PHE A 162 0.22 17.19 10.33
CA PHE A 162 1.05 16.73 11.44
C PHE A 162 1.98 17.83 11.95
N LEU A 163 2.64 18.58 11.06
CA LEU A 163 3.49 19.69 11.45
C LEU A 163 2.70 20.81 12.13
N HIS A 164 1.47 21.06 11.68
CA HIS A 164 0.57 22.01 12.32
C HIS A 164 0.17 21.58 13.73
N TRP A 165 -0.14 20.29 13.91
CA TRP A 165 -0.36 19.70 15.22
C TRP A 165 0.88 19.77 16.11
N LEU A 166 2.07 19.46 15.59
CA LEU A 166 3.32 19.48 16.35
C LEU A 166 3.63 20.88 16.87
N ARG A 167 3.52 21.91 16.03
CA ARG A 167 3.70 23.32 16.44
C ARG A 167 2.71 23.74 17.53
N SER A 168 1.50 23.17 17.53
CA SER A 168 0.51 23.47 18.57
C SER A 168 0.93 22.99 19.97
N GLN A 169 1.88 22.06 20.08
CA GLN A 169 2.38 21.54 21.36
C GLN A 169 3.37 22.49 22.07
N GLU A 170 3.95 23.47 21.36
CA GLU A 170 4.98 24.37 21.91
C GLU A 170 4.48 25.26 23.06
N VAL A 171 3.18 25.54 23.12
CA VAL A 171 2.59 26.33 24.22
C VAL A 171 2.36 25.52 25.49
N VAL A 172 2.35 24.18 25.42
CA VAL A 172 1.98 23.31 26.53
C VAL A 172 2.93 23.47 27.73
N PRO A 173 4.27 23.45 27.57
CA PRO A 173 5.18 23.68 28.70
C PRO A 173 4.98 25.04 29.35
N VAL A 174 4.71 26.08 28.56
CA VAL A 174 4.50 27.45 29.07
C VAL A 174 3.19 27.56 29.85
N ILE A 175 2.13 26.90 29.39
CA ILE A 175 0.85 26.80 30.12
C ILE A 175 1.06 26.15 31.49
N VAL A 176 1.85 25.07 31.56
CA VAL A 176 2.17 24.39 32.82
C VAL A 176 2.96 25.32 33.75
N SER A 177 4.01 25.98 33.24
CA SER A 177 4.81 26.93 34.03
C SER A 177 3.99 28.08 34.58
N LEU A 178 3.10 28.67 33.78
CA LEU A 178 2.22 29.75 34.21
C LEU A 178 1.25 29.31 35.31
N ARG A 179 0.65 28.12 35.17
CA ARG A 179 -0.24 27.56 36.20
C ARG A 179 0.52 27.33 37.51
N ASN A 180 1.71 26.73 37.44
CA ASN A 180 2.53 26.47 38.62
C ASN A 180 2.93 27.77 39.32
N TRP A 181 3.36 28.78 38.55
CA TRP A 181 3.70 30.10 39.07
C TRP A 181 2.53 30.76 39.83
N CYS A 182 1.32 30.73 39.27
CA CYS A 182 0.12 31.25 39.97
C CYS A 182 -0.23 30.43 41.21
N ASP A 183 -0.10 29.10 41.15
CA ASP A 183 -0.42 28.20 42.27
C ASP A 183 0.56 28.38 43.43
N GLU A 184 1.84 28.59 43.15
CA GLU A 184 2.87 28.91 44.15
C GLU A 184 2.58 30.22 44.87
N ILE A 185 2.19 31.27 44.14
CA ILE A 185 1.78 32.54 44.72
C ILE A 185 0.54 32.33 45.61
N ARG A 186 -0.47 31.61 45.11
CA ARG A 186 -1.69 31.31 45.87
C ARG A 186 -1.37 30.61 47.19
N LYS A 187 -0.59 29.52 47.14
CA LYS A 187 -0.21 28.72 48.31
C LYS A 187 0.53 29.57 49.34
N ARG A 188 1.54 30.34 48.90
CA ARG A 188 2.32 31.22 49.78
C ARG A 188 1.46 32.24 50.51
N GLU A 189 0.54 32.89 49.81
CA GLU A 189 -0.34 33.90 50.42
C GLU A 189 -1.44 33.27 51.29
N LEU A 190 -1.94 32.09 50.90
CA LEU A 190 -2.88 31.32 51.71
C LEU A 190 -2.25 30.89 53.03
N GLU A 191 -1.04 30.32 53.02
CA GLU A 191 -0.30 29.91 54.22
C GLU A 191 -0.06 31.09 55.19
N LYS A 192 0.37 32.25 54.66
CA LYS A 192 0.55 33.48 55.45
C LYS A 192 -0.75 33.96 56.09
N THR A 193 -1.87 33.83 55.39
CA THR A 193 -3.17 34.29 55.87
C THR A 193 -3.74 33.33 56.92
N VAL A 194 -3.72 32.02 56.63
CA VAL A 194 -4.21 30.97 57.52
C VAL A 194 -3.39 30.93 58.82
N SER A 195 -2.06 31.07 58.76
CA SER A 195 -1.21 31.09 59.97
C SER A 195 -1.50 32.26 60.93
N ARG A 196 -2.17 33.32 60.46
CA ARG A 196 -2.56 34.50 61.26
C ARG A 196 -4.02 34.44 61.74
N MET A 197 -4.78 33.44 61.31
CA MET A 197 -6.20 33.28 61.63
C MET A 197 -6.44 32.00 62.43
N LYS A 198 -7.33 32.04 63.43
CA LYS A 198 -7.78 30.83 64.15
C LYS A 198 -8.95 30.20 63.40
N LEU A 199 -8.67 29.59 62.26
CA LEU A 199 -9.69 28.94 61.42
C LEU A 199 -9.93 27.51 61.88
N ASN A 200 -11.18 27.06 61.76
CA ASN A 200 -11.51 25.63 61.84
C ASN A 200 -11.26 24.94 60.48
N GLY A 201 -11.35 23.60 60.45
CA GLY A 201 -11.05 22.81 59.25
C GLY A 201 -11.98 23.05 58.05
N GLU A 202 -13.22 23.50 58.27
CA GLU A 202 -14.16 23.84 57.19
C GLU A 202 -13.87 25.23 56.61
N GLU A 203 -13.57 26.21 57.47
CA GLU A 203 -13.21 27.57 57.07
C GLU A 203 -11.91 27.60 56.26
N ALA A 204 -10.91 26.80 56.66
CA ALA A 204 -9.66 26.67 55.92
C ALA A 204 -9.88 26.10 54.50
N LYS A 205 -10.73 25.07 54.37
CA LYS A 205 -11.10 24.49 53.07
C LYS A 205 -11.89 25.46 52.21
N ALA A 206 -12.81 26.24 52.80
CA ALA A 206 -13.57 27.25 52.08
C ALA A 206 -12.66 28.35 51.51
N LEU A 207 -11.63 28.76 52.26
CA LEU A 207 -10.64 29.74 51.81
C LEU A 207 -9.73 29.18 50.71
N GLU A 208 -9.32 27.92 50.80
CA GLU A 208 -8.58 27.23 49.75
C GLU A 208 -9.40 27.12 48.45
N ALA A 209 -10.68 26.76 48.56
CA ALA A 209 -11.59 26.71 47.42
C ALA A 209 -11.80 28.10 46.78
N LEU A 210 -12.00 29.14 47.59
CA LEU A 210 -12.16 30.51 47.12
C LEU A 210 -10.95 31.01 46.33
N THR A 211 -9.75 30.88 46.92
CA THR A 211 -8.50 31.32 46.30
C THR A 211 -8.20 30.53 45.03
N SER A 212 -8.47 29.23 45.03
CA SER A 212 -8.33 28.38 43.84
C SER A 212 -9.29 28.80 42.72
N ALA A 213 -10.53 29.13 43.06
CA ALA A 213 -11.52 29.63 42.10
C ALA A 213 -11.10 30.98 41.48
N ILE A 214 -10.51 31.88 42.26
CA ILE A 214 -9.98 33.16 41.76
C ILE A 214 -8.86 32.92 40.76
N VAL A 215 -7.85 32.09 41.12
CA VAL A 215 -6.74 31.76 40.22
C VAL A 215 -7.22 31.11 38.93
N ASN A 216 -8.15 30.15 39.03
CA ASN A 216 -8.71 29.49 37.85
C ASN A 216 -9.45 30.47 36.93
N LYS A 217 -10.20 31.43 37.49
CA LYS A 217 -10.89 32.47 36.71
C LYS A 217 -9.91 33.42 36.00
N ILE A 218 -8.82 33.80 36.67
CA ILE A 218 -7.77 34.65 36.09
C ILE A 218 -7.01 33.91 34.98
N LEU A 219 -6.72 32.62 35.18
CA LEU A 219 -5.97 31.81 34.20
C LEU A 219 -6.82 31.40 32.99
N HIS A 220 -8.14 31.33 33.09
CA HIS A 220 -8.97 30.86 31.98
C HIS A 220 -8.78 31.67 30.68
N PRO A 221 -8.92 33.02 30.65
CA PRO A 221 -8.70 33.80 29.44
C PRO A 221 -7.31 33.66 28.80
N PRO A 222 -6.17 33.81 29.53
CA PRO A 222 -4.85 33.70 28.91
C PRO A 222 -4.55 32.28 28.43
N LEU A 223 -4.96 31.25 29.16
CA LEU A 223 -4.75 29.86 28.73
C LEU A 223 -5.54 29.52 27.47
N SER A 224 -6.77 30.03 27.35
CA SER A 224 -7.57 29.87 26.12
C SER A 224 -6.95 30.59 24.94
N TYR A 225 -6.46 31.83 25.14
CA TYR A 225 -5.75 32.58 24.10
C TYR A 225 -4.47 31.86 23.62
N MET A 226 -3.68 31.29 24.53
CA MET A 226 -2.48 30.54 24.17
C MET A 226 -2.80 29.30 23.33
N LYS A 227 -3.87 28.56 23.67
CA LYS A 227 -4.30 27.39 22.90
C LYS A 227 -4.82 27.77 21.51
N GLU A 228 -5.54 28.88 21.41
CA GLU A 228 -6.04 29.40 20.13
C GLU A 228 -4.89 29.94 19.25
N ALA A 229 -3.91 30.62 19.83
CA ALA A 229 -2.73 31.05 19.10
C ALA A 229 -1.91 29.85 18.58
N ALA A 230 -1.82 28.78 19.38
CA ALA A 230 -1.14 27.55 18.99
C ALA A 230 -1.82 26.85 17.81
N SER A 231 -3.16 26.82 17.75
CA SER A 231 -3.89 26.27 16.60
C SER A 231 -3.79 27.13 15.35
N LYS A 232 -3.50 28.44 15.49
CA LYS A 232 -3.29 29.39 14.37
C LYS A 232 -1.83 29.51 13.93
N GLY A 233 -0.91 28.71 14.49
CA GLY A 233 0.52 28.78 14.16
C GLY A 233 1.28 29.94 14.81
N GLU A 234 0.66 30.70 15.71
CA GLU A 234 1.28 31.78 16.48
C GLU A 234 1.77 31.32 17.88
N GLY A 235 1.75 30.02 18.15
CA GLY A 235 2.07 29.41 19.44
C GLY A 235 3.43 29.85 20.00
N GLU A 236 4.48 29.76 19.19
CA GLU A 236 5.85 30.11 19.58
C GLU A 236 5.97 31.58 20.03
N LYS A 237 5.36 32.49 19.27
CA LYS A 237 5.37 33.94 19.53
C LYS A 237 4.66 34.25 20.84
N VAL A 238 3.49 33.66 21.05
CA VAL A 238 2.71 33.84 22.29
C VAL A 238 3.40 33.18 23.47
N ALA A 239 3.99 32.01 23.30
CA ALA A 239 4.80 31.34 24.32
C ALA A 239 5.96 32.23 24.79
N ARG A 240 6.72 32.83 23.86
CA ARG A 240 7.80 33.78 24.18
C ARG A 240 7.29 35.02 24.93
N LEU A 241 6.17 35.59 24.48
CA LEU A 241 5.55 36.75 25.15
C LEU A 241 5.18 36.43 26.60
N VAL A 242 4.50 35.31 26.84
CA VAL A 242 4.05 34.90 28.18
C VAL A 242 5.24 34.58 29.09
N LYS A 243 6.27 33.90 28.57
CA LYS A 243 7.53 33.68 29.32
C LYS A 243 8.14 35.02 29.77
N GLY A 244 8.20 36.01 28.89
CA GLY A 244 8.74 37.34 29.22
C GLY A 244 7.86 38.14 30.18
N LEU A 245 6.53 38.14 29.97
CA LEU A 245 5.58 38.93 30.76
C LEU A 245 5.50 38.48 32.23
N PHE A 246 5.60 37.18 32.45
CA PHE A 246 5.51 36.57 33.79
C PHE A 246 6.86 36.14 34.36
N ALA A 247 7.96 36.44 33.66
CA ALA A 247 9.31 36.00 34.02
C ALA A 247 9.36 34.49 34.37
N LEU A 248 8.72 33.68 33.53
CA LEU A 248 8.68 32.22 33.69
C LEU A 248 10.04 31.68 33.23
N GLU A 249 11.06 31.74 34.09
CA GLU A 249 12.37 31.15 33.79
C GLU A 249 12.23 29.64 33.57
N GLU A 250 12.94 29.14 32.57
CA GLU A 250 13.17 27.71 32.39
C GLU A 250 14.09 27.24 33.53
N LYS A 251 13.51 26.62 34.56
CA LYS A 251 14.26 25.60 35.29
C LYS A 251 14.44 24.42 34.33
N ASP A 252 15.43 24.51 33.46
CA ASP A 252 15.94 23.37 32.70
C ASP A 252 16.47 22.34 33.71
N GLU A 253 15.65 21.37 34.10
CA GLU A 253 16.07 20.17 34.84
C GLU A 253 16.86 19.17 33.96
N HIS A 254 17.60 19.68 32.96
CA HIS A 254 18.43 18.87 32.07
C HIS A 254 19.82 19.47 31.85
N LYS A 255 20.54 19.78 32.95
CA LYS A 255 22.02 19.90 32.92
C LYS A 255 22.80 19.27 34.08
N ASP A 256 22.16 18.53 34.99
CA ASP A 256 22.86 17.93 36.17
C ASP A 256 23.15 16.42 36.06
N ARG A 257 23.02 15.79 34.88
CA ARG A 257 23.38 14.37 34.70
C ARG A 257 24.75 14.10 34.10
N ASP A 258 25.48 15.10 33.61
CA ASP A 258 26.78 14.90 32.92
C ASP A 258 28.02 15.46 33.66
N GLN A 259 27.92 15.85 34.94
CA GLN A 259 29.09 16.22 35.76
C GLN A 259 29.38 15.27 36.92
N ARG A 260 28.88 14.03 36.85
CA ARG A 260 29.31 12.93 37.74
C ARG A 260 29.75 11.72 36.92
N GLN A 261 30.84 11.87 36.19
CA GLN A 261 31.77 10.78 35.85
C GLN A 261 33.20 11.26 36.09
#